data_AF-A0A1C4WIY9-F1
#
_entry.id   AF-A0A1C4WIY9-F1
#
_cell.length_a   1.000
_cell.length_b   1.000
_cell.length_c   1.000
_cell.angle_alpha   90.00
_cell.angle_beta   90.00
_cell.angle_gamma   90.00
#
_symmetry.space_group_name_H-M   'P 1'
#
loop_
_entity.id
_entity.type
_entity.pdbx_description
1 polymer ?
#
loop_
_entity_poly.entity_id
_entity_poly.type
_entity_poly.pdbx_seq_one_letter_code
_entity_poly.pdbx_strand_id
1 'polypeptide(L)'
;MAARAVRGMSAPPEVVFNTATDPARASAWLPEPLRGDGSPATEISNEELRARWGGDDADWSAEIRVEPADSGGARIQLDLADASGGAALDELADEALSNLLREVADNLQAG
;
A
#
# COMPACT_ATOMS: atom_id res chain seq x y z
N MET A 1 -10.92 -1.48 14.43
CA MET A 1 -10.97 -0.10 13.90
C MET A 1 -10.43 -0.11 12.48
N ALA A 2 -10.78 0.89 11.67
CA ALA A 2 -10.23 1.03 10.33
C ALA A 2 -9.69 2.46 10.14
N ALA A 3 -8.57 2.58 9.45
CA ALA A 3 -7.99 3.84 9.03
C ALA A 3 -7.87 3.86 7.51
N ARG A 4 -7.96 5.07 6.94
CA ARG A 4 -7.81 5.29 5.52
C ARG A 4 -6.85 6.46 5.31
N ALA A 5 -5.81 6.23 4.53
CA ALA A 5 -4.94 7.27 4.03
C ALA A 5 -5.01 7.34 2.51
N VAL A 6 -4.85 8.55 1.96
CA VAL A 6 -4.85 8.79 0.52
C VAL A 6 -3.69 9.71 0.18
N ARG A 7 -2.96 9.39 -0.90
CA ARG A 7 -1.88 10.22 -1.43
C ARG A 7 -1.86 10.25 -2.95
N GLY A 8 -1.48 11.41 -3.49
CA GLY A 8 -1.12 11.54 -4.89
C GLY A 8 0.36 11.23 -5.10
N MET A 9 0.68 10.59 -6.23
CA MET A 9 2.03 10.25 -6.64
C MET A 9 2.28 10.72 -8.07
N SER A 10 3.47 11.30 -8.29
CA SER A 10 3.92 11.79 -9.60
C SER A 10 4.49 10.64 -10.46
N ALA A 11 3.76 9.53 -10.53
CA ALA A 11 4.16 8.32 -11.25
C ALA A 11 2.92 7.69 -11.91
N PRO A 12 3.07 6.94 -13.02
CA PRO A 12 1.96 6.22 -13.62
C PRO A 12 1.33 5.23 -12.64
N PRO A 13 0.00 5.02 -12.68
CA PRO A 13 -0.69 4.14 -11.73
C PRO A 13 -0.17 2.70 -11.76
N GLU A 14 0.20 2.18 -12.93
CA GLU A 14 0.83 0.86 -13.07
C GLU A 14 2.18 0.78 -12.37
N VAL A 15 3.01 1.82 -12.45
CA VAL A 15 4.33 1.87 -11.80
C VAL A 15 4.16 1.92 -10.29
N VAL A 16 3.23 2.75 -9.79
CA VAL A 16 2.90 2.82 -8.36
C VAL A 16 2.42 1.45 -7.87
N PHE A 17 1.47 0.85 -8.58
CA PHE A 17 0.90 -0.44 -8.21
C PHE A 17 1.97 -1.55 -8.19
N ASN A 18 2.73 -1.69 -9.28
CA ASN A 18 3.80 -2.70 -9.37
C ASN A 18 4.85 -2.51 -8.26
N THR A 19 5.22 -1.26 -7.95
CA THR A 19 6.16 -0.96 -6.86
C THR A 19 5.57 -1.35 -5.50
N ALA A 20 4.28 -1.08 -5.28
CA ALA A 20 3.61 -1.38 -4.03
C ALA A 20 3.43 -2.90 -3.82
N THR A 21 3.19 -3.66 -4.88
CA THR A 21 2.99 -5.12 -4.84
C THR A 21 4.27 -5.94 -4.99
N ASP A 22 5.39 -5.32 -5.39
CA ASP A 22 6.69 -5.99 -5.51
C ASP A 22 7.12 -6.52 -4.13
N PRO A 23 7.28 -7.83 -3.92
CA PRO A 23 7.65 -8.39 -2.61
C PRO A 23 8.96 -7.82 -2.04
N ALA A 24 9.92 -7.47 -2.91
CA ALA A 24 11.20 -6.90 -2.47
C ALA A 24 11.01 -5.50 -1.90
N ARG A 25 10.09 -4.71 -2.45
CA ARG A 25 9.84 -3.30 -2.08
C ARG A 25 8.69 -3.13 -1.10
N ALA A 26 7.71 -4.02 -1.14
CA ALA A 26 6.66 -4.15 -0.14
C ALA A 26 7.25 -4.24 1.26
N SER A 27 8.42 -4.88 1.38
CA SER A 27 9.25 -4.97 2.59
C SER A 27 9.64 -3.61 3.22
N ALA A 28 9.78 -2.58 2.39
CA ALA A 28 10.32 -1.28 2.78
C ALA A 28 9.23 -0.25 3.12
N TRP A 29 8.03 -0.36 2.53
CA TRP A 29 6.96 0.62 2.76
C TRP A 29 5.86 0.15 3.70
N LEU A 30 5.50 -1.14 3.66
CA LEU A 30 4.51 -1.71 4.56
C LEU A 30 5.19 -2.01 5.91
N PRO A 31 4.60 -1.69 7.07
CA PRO A 31 5.18 -2.09 8.35
C PRO A 31 5.14 -3.63 8.54
N GLU A 32 6.14 -4.22 9.20
CA GLU A 32 6.14 -5.67 9.51
C GLU A 32 4.86 -6.16 10.20
N PRO A 33 4.27 -5.44 11.18
CA PRO A 33 3.02 -5.84 11.81
C PRO A 33 1.86 -6.01 10.81
N LEU A 34 1.89 -5.26 9.71
CA LEU A 34 0.89 -5.24 8.64
C LEU A 34 1.31 -6.05 7.41
N ARG A 35 2.40 -6.82 7.48
CA ARG A 35 2.79 -7.75 6.41
C ARG A 35 2.72 -9.20 6.87
N GLY A 36 2.72 -9.43 8.19
CA GLY A 36 2.99 -10.75 8.76
C GLY A 36 4.43 -11.18 8.45
N ASP A 37 4.66 -12.45 8.16
CA ASP A 37 5.98 -13.06 7.90
C ASP A 37 6.65 -12.65 6.57
N GLY A 38 6.42 -11.45 6.04
CA GLY A 38 6.99 -11.08 4.73
C GLY A 38 6.18 -11.54 3.53
N SER A 39 4.94 -12.01 3.75
CA SER A 39 4.15 -12.63 2.69
C SER A 39 3.68 -11.62 1.63
N PRO A 40 3.61 -12.02 0.34
CA PRO A 40 3.03 -11.18 -0.71
C PRO A 40 1.55 -10.91 -0.44
N ALA A 41 0.98 -9.95 -1.17
CA ALA A 41 -0.45 -9.68 -1.11
C ALA A 41 -1.26 -10.95 -1.39
N THR A 42 -2.26 -11.20 -0.55
CA THR A 42 -3.13 -12.38 -0.62
C THR A 42 -4.07 -12.30 -1.82
N GLU A 43 -4.52 -11.09 -2.17
CA GLU A 43 -5.33 -10.83 -3.36
C GLU A 43 -4.68 -9.69 -4.17
N ILE A 44 -4.47 -9.90 -5.48
CA ILE A 44 -3.94 -8.89 -6.41
C ILE A 44 -4.83 -8.89 -7.65
N SER A 45 -5.41 -7.72 -7.96
CA SER A 45 -6.15 -7.45 -9.18
C SER A 45 -5.42 -6.37 -9.98
N ASN A 46 -4.74 -6.78 -11.05
CA ASN A 46 -4.06 -5.85 -11.95
C ASN A 46 -5.06 -5.03 -12.79
N GLU A 47 -6.26 -5.57 -13.05
CA GLU A 47 -7.30 -4.87 -13.80
C GLU A 47 -7.88 -3.70 -13.01
N GLU A 48 -8.07 -3.89 -11.70
CA GLU A 48 -8.58 -2.85 -10.79
C GLU A 48 -7.48 -2.08 -10.05
N LEU A 49 -6.21 -2.43 -10.30
CA LEU A 49 -5.04 -1.94 -9.57
C LEU A 49 -5.25 -1.96 -8.04
N ARG A 50 -5.75 -3.10 -7.56
CA ARG A 50 -6.10 -3.35 -6.16
C ARG A 50 -5.26 -4.50 -5.64
N ALA A 51 -4.70 -4.34 -4.45
CA ALA A 51 -4.03 -5.43 -3.75
C ALA A 51 -4.41 -5.43 -2.28
N ARG A 52 -4.52 -6.62 -1.69
CA ARG A 52 -4.91 -6.81 -0.31
C ARG A 52 -3.97 -7.78 0.40
N TRP A 53 -3.60 -7.41 1.61
CA TRP A 53 -2.86 -8.21 2.58
C TRP A 53 -3.75 -8.50 3.78
N GLY A 54 -3.55 -9.67 4.39
CA GLY A 54 -4.41 -10.16 5.48
C GLY A 54 -5.57 -10.99 4.94
N GLY A 55 -5.74 -12.20 5.48
CA GLY A 55 -6.83 -13.12 5.16
C GLY A 55 -7.99 -13.03 6.14
N ASP A 56 -9.06 -13.80 5.91
CA ASP A 56 -10.27 -13.78 6.75
C ASP A 56 -10.02 -14.10 8.23
N ASP A 57 -8.94 -14.82 8.55
CA ASP A 57 -8.52 -15.17 9.92
C ASP A 57 -7.40 -14.26 10.48
N ALA A 58 -6.98 -13.23 9.75
CA ALA A 58 -5.95 -12.32 10.23
C ALA A 58 -6.55 -11.23 11.13
N ASP A 59 -5.88 -10.94 12.25
CA ASP A 59 -6.26 -9.85 13.15
C ASP A 59 -6.16 -8.47 12.48
N TRP A 60 -5.54 -8.36 11.30
CA TRP A 60 -5.44 -7.14 10.53
C TRP A 60 -5.64 -7.40 9.04
N SER A 61 -6.02 -6.36 8.30
CA SER A 61 -6.00 -6.35 6.84
C SER A 61 -5.54 -4.99 6.32
N ALA A 62 -4.86 -5.01 5.18
CA ALA A 62 -4.42 -3.83 4.46
C ALA A 62 -4.88 -3.97 3.01
N GLU A 63 -5.48 -2.92 2.44
CA GLU A 63 -5.85 -2.87 1.03
C GLU A 63 -5.30 -1.60 0.41
N ILE A 64 -4.65 -1.74 -0.74
CA ILE A 64 -4.36 -0.61 -1.61
C ILE A 64 -5.28 -0.59 -2.82
N ARG A 65 -5.59 0.61 -3.27
CA ARG A 65 -6.21 0.88 -4.56
C ARG A 65 -5.48 2.01 -5.24
N VAL A 66 -5.08 1.82 -6.48
CA VAL A 66 -4.40 2.83 -7.27
C VAL A 66 -5.30 3.26 -8.42
N GLU A 67 -5.56 4.55 -8.52
CA GLU A 67 -6.38 5.14 -9.57
C GLU A 67 -5.55 6.16 -10.37
N PRO A 68 -5.82 6.34 -11.67
CA PRO A 68 -5.21 7.43 -12.43
C PRO A 68 -5.64 8.79 -11.86
N ALA A 69 -4.72 9.73 -11.76
CA ALA A 69 -4.99 11.11 -11.36
C ALA A 69 -4.96 12.04 -12.58
N ASP A 70 -5.81 13.08 -12.57
CA ASP A 70 -6.00 14.01 -13.70
C ASP A 70 -4.71 14.70 -14.18
N SER A 71 -3.71 14.86 -13.31
CA SER A 71 -2.44 15.53 -13.62
C SER A 71 -1.37 14.61 -14.24
N GLY A 72 -1.74 13.41 -14.71
CA GLY A 72 -0.79 12.44 -15.28
C GLY A 72 0.01 11.65 -14.23
N GLY A 73 -0.49 11.62 -13.00
CA GLY A 73 0.04 10.81 -11.90
C GLY A 73 -0.93 9.72 -11.48
N ALA A 74 -0.76 9.23 -10.27
CA ALA A 74 -1.65 8.25 -9.65
C ALA A 74 -2.13 8.74 -8.31
N ARG A 75 -3.32 8.30 -7.92
CA ARG A 75 -3.87 8.44 -6.57
C ARG A 75 -3.87 7.06 -5.95
N ILE A 76 -3.13 6.88 -4.87
CA ILE A 76 -3.21 5.66 -4.08
C ILE A 76 -4.02 5.91 -2.82
N GLN A 77 -4.86 4.94 -2.50
CA GLN A 77 -5.57 4.83 -1.24
C GLN A 77 -5.08 3.57 -0.54
N LEU A 78 -4.80 3.69 0.77
CA LEU A 78 -4.51 2.60 1.67
C LEU A 78 -5.61 2.55 2.73
N ASP A 79 -6.32 1.43 2.79
CA ASP A 79 -7.28 1.11 3.84
C ASP A 79 -6.65 0.06 4.77
N LEU A 80 -6.51 0.39 6.05
CA LEU A 80 -6.04 -0.52 7.09
C LEU A 80 -7.21 -0.86 8.02
N ALA A 81 -7.34 -2.11 8.40
CA ALA A 81 -8.24 -2.53 9.46
C ALA A 81 -7.51 -3.43 10.44
N ASP A 82 -7.74 -3.21 11.73
CA ASP A 82 -7.26 -4.08 12.81
C ASP A 82 -8.45 -4.46 13.71
N ALA A 83 -8.62 -5.76 13.89
CA ALA A 83 -9.62 -6.38 14.76
C ALA A 83 -9.26 -6.22 16.23
N SER A 84 -7.97 -6.07 16.55
CA SER A 84 -7.44 -5.98 17.92
C SER A 84 -7.62 -4.60 18.57
N GLY A 85 -7.88 -3.56 17.76
CA GLY A 85 -8.10 -2.20 18.24
C GLY A 85 -6.82 -1.51 18.76
N GLY A 86 -5.66 -1.91 18.24
CA GLY A 86 -4.36 -1.31 18.54
C GLY A 86 -4.17 0.11 18.00
N ALA A 87 -3.08 0.74 18.44
CA ALA A 87 -2.77 2.18 18.30
C ALA A 87 -2.87 2.77 16.89
N ALA A 88 -3.07 4.10 16.84
CA ALA A 88 -3.06 5.05 15.71
C ALA A 88 -2.88 4.46 14.30
N LEU A 89 -3.86 3.68 13.84
CA LEU A 89 -3.89 3.12 12.48
C LEU A 89 -3.81 4.23 11.42
N ASP A 90 -4.31 5.43 11.70
CA ASP A 90 -4.21 6.59 10.81
C ASP A 90 -2.76 7.03 10.63
N GLU A 91 -2.00 7.18 11.73
CA GLU A 91 -0.56 7.52 11.67
C GLU A 91 0.22 6.44 10.93
N LEU A 92 -0.12 5.17 11.14
CA LEU A 92 0.50 4.04 10.47
C LEU A 92 0.18 4.02 8.96
N ALA A 93 -1.06 4.32 8.58
CA ALA A 93 -1.47 4.41 7.17
C ALA A 93 -0.76 5.57 6.46
N ASP A 94 -0.66 6.73 7.12
CA ASP A 94 0.07 7.88 6.59
C ASP A 94 1.57 7.59 6.47
N GLU A 95 2.20 6.97 7.47
CA GLU A 95 3.61 6.58 7.42
C GLU A 95 3.89 5.57 6.29
N ALA A 96 3.04 4.55 6.15
CA ALA A 96 3.16 3.55 5.10
C ALA A 96 3.09 4.17 3.70
N LEU A 97 2.14 5.08 3.47
CA LEU A 97 2.06 5.81 2.20
C LEU A 97 3.24 6.75 1.97
N SER A 98 3.77 7.38 3.02
CA SER A 98 4.98 8.20 2.95
C SER A 98 6.21 7.37 2.56
N ASN A 99 6.35 6.17 3.09
CA ASN A 99 7.44 5.25 2.70
C ASN A 99 7.25 4.74 1.27
N LEU A 100 6.03 4.41 0.86
CA LEU A 100 5.75 3.97 -0.51
C LEU A 100 6.06 5.08 -1.52
N LEU A 101 5.79 6.33 -1.17
CA LEU A 101 6.13 7.47 -2.02
C LEU A 101 7.64 7.58 -2.24
N ARG A 102 8.44 7.27 -1.22
CA ARG A 102 9.90 7.16 -1.34
C ARG A 102 10.27 5.99 -2.26
N GLU A 103 9.75 4.79 -2.01
CA GLU A 103 10.05 3.61 -2.85
C GLU A 103 9.72 3.81 -4.32
N VAL A 104 8.61 4.47 -4.64
CA VAL A 104 8.24 4.83 -6.01
C VAL A 104 9.22 5.82 -6.61
N ALA A 105 9.61 6.86 -5.85
CA ALA A 105 10.59 7.83 -6.32
C ALA A 105 11.97 7.20 -6.57
N ASP A 106 12.43 6.32 -5.68
CA ASP A 106 13.66 5.55 -5.83
C ASP A 106 13.59 4.61 -7.04
N ASN A 107 12.46 3.92 -7.27
CA ASN A 107 12.27 3.05 -8.43
C ASN A 107 12.33 3.83 -9.76
N LEU A 108 11.78 5.05 -9.80
CA LEU A 108 11.84 5.92 -10.96
C LEU A 108 13.24 6.46 -11.26
N GLN A 109 14.08 6.66 -10.23
CA GLN A 109 15.46 7.11 -10.38
C GLN A 109 16.44 5.99 -10.76
N ALA A 110 16.08 4.74 -10.45
CA ALA A 110 16.92 3.57 -10.71
C ALA A 110 16.86 3.06 -12.17
N GLY A 111 15.92 3.56 -12.98
CA GLY A 111 15.74 3.21 -14.40
C GLY A 111 16.32 4.24 -15.35
#